data_AF-A0A0B6XUB1-F1
#
_entry.id   AF-A0A0B6XUB1-F1
#
_cell.length_a   1.000
_cell.length_b   1.000
_cell.length_c   1.000
_cell.angle_alpha   90.00
_cell.angle_beta   90.00
_cell.angle_gamma   90.00
#
_symmetry.space_group_name_H-M   'P 1'
#
loop_
_entity.id
_entity.type
_entity.pdbx_description
1 polymer ?
#
loop_
_entity_poly.entity_id
_entity_poly.type
_entity_poly.pdbx_seq_one_letter_code
_entity_poly.pdbx_strand_id
1 'polypeptide(L)' 'GFEMQPKTYTQPKIALLNIELELKSERENAEVRVDSVADYQSVIDAEWKILYDKLQKLHDAGVHVVLSKLP' A
#
# COMPACT_ATOMS: atom_id res chain seq x y z
N GLY A 1 6.49 2.27 -14.01
CA GLY A 1 5.73 3.05 -13.00
C GLY A 1 6.47 4.33 -12.63
N PHE A 2 7.66 4.20 -12.03
CA PHE A 2 8.50 5.31 -11.58
C PHE A 2 8.85 6.33 -12.69
N GLU A 3 9.01 5.85 -13.92
CA GLU A 3 9.38 6.69 -15.07
C GLU A 3 8.30 7.69 -15.51
N MET A 4 7.03 7.43 -15.17
CA MET A 4 5.90 8.31 -15.53
C MET A 4 5.61 9.34 -14.43
N GLN A 5 6.38 9.35 -13.34
CA GLN A 5 6.19 10.35 -12.29
C GLN A 5 6.68 11.74 -12.75
N PRO A 6 5.93 12.81 -12.46
CA PRO A 6 6.37 14.17 -12.68
C PRO A 6 7.73 14.44 -12.03
N LYS A 7 8.70 14.89 -12.83
CA LYS A 7 10.07 15.17 -12.37
C LYS A 7 10.17 16.44 -11.50
N THR A 8 9.14 17.28 -11.53
CA THR A 8 9.08 18.52 -10.75
C THR A 8 7.63 18.81 -10.40
N TYR A 9 7.40 19.25 -9.16
CA TYR A 9 6.10 19.68 -8.67
C TYR A 9 6.19 21.13 -8.17
N THR A 10 5.22 21.97 -8.50
CA THR A 10 5.08 23.31 -7.91
C THR A 10 4.17 23.24 -6.69
N GLN A 11 4.69 23.63 -5.53
CA GLN A 11 3.99 23.59 -4.22
C GLN A 11 3.36 22.20 -3.89
N PRO A 12 4.14 21.11 -3.90
CA PRO A 12 3.60 19.78 -3.60
C PRO A 12 3.15 19.68 -2.14
N LYS A 13 2.01 19.03 -1.92
CA LYS A 13 1.67 18.46 -0.61
C LYS A 13 2.38 17.14 -0.45
N ILE A 14 3.23 17.04 0.58
CA ILE A 14 4.04 15.87 0.88
C ILE A 14 3.44 15.15 2.10
N ALA A 15 3.15 13.86 1.97
CA ALA A 15 2.81 13.01 3.12
C ALA A 15 4.05 12.27 3.59
N LEU A 16 4.32 12.37 4.89
CA LEU A 16 5.33 11.57 5.57
C LEU A 16 4.62 10.38 6.22
N LEU A 17 4.95 9.17 5.78
CA LEU A 17 4.36 7.95 6.30
C LEU A 17 5.41 7.15 7.07
N ASN A 18 5.00 6.68 8.25
CA ASN A 18 5.75 5.70 9.03
C ASN A 18 5.08 4.32 8.94
N ILE A 19 4.44 4.05 7.80
CA ILE A 19 3.75 2.79 7.50
C ILE A 19 4.30 2.27 6.17
N GLU A 20 4.49 0.96 6.06
CA GLU A 20 4.85 0.31 4.81
C GLU A 20 3.67 0.41 3.84
N LEU A 21 3.96 0.81 2.60
CA LEU A 21 3.02 0.82 1.47
C LEU A 21 3.27 -0.39 0.55
N GLU A 22 3.70 -1.49 1.14
CA GLU A 22 3.87 -2.75 0.46
C GLU A 22 2.88 -3.77 1.03
N LEU A 23 2.51 -4.74 0.21
CA LEU A 23 1.89 -5.96 0.73
C LEU A 23 2.92 -6.59 1.67
N LYS A 24 2.61 -6.61 2.97
CA LYS A 24 3.47 -7.30 3.92
C LYS A 24 3.56 -8.75 3.49
N SER A 25 4.78 -9.19 3.13
CA SER A 25 5.08 -10.62 3.06
C SER A 25 5.11 -11.12 4.50
N GLU A 26 3.92 -11.45 5.01
CA GLU A 26 3.72 -12.13 6.28
C GLU A 26 4.39 -13.49 6.20
N ARG A 27 5.70 -13.49 6.47
CA ARG A 27 6.53 -14.69 6.58
C ARG A 27 6.04 -15.62 7.70
N GLU A 28 5.13 -15.14 8.55
CA GLU A 28 4.38 -15.88 9.60
C GLU A 28 2.98 -16.38 9.17
N ASN A 29 2.42 -16.01 8.01
CA ASN A 29 1.21 -16.68 7.47
C ASN A 29 1.48 -18.13 7.07
N ALA A 30 2.75 -18.53 7.00
CA ALA A 30 3.16 -19.87 6.60
C ALA A 30 2.72 -20.97 7.59
N GLU A 31 2.39 -20.65 8.85
CA GLU A 31 1.99 -21.66 9.84
C GLU A 31 0.48 -21.68 10.16
N VAL A 32 -0.29 -20.67 9.76
CA VAL A 32 -1.68 -20.50 10.25
C VAL A 32 -2.67 -20.45 9.09
N ARG A 33 -3.30 -21.61 8.84
CA ARG A 33 -4.71 -21.74 8.40
C ARG A 33 -5.06 -21.24 7.00
N VAL A 34 -4.85 -22.04 5.95
CA VAL A 34 -5.99 -22.35 5.06
C VAL A 34 -5.81 -23.71 4.37
N ASP A 35 -6.67 -24.68 4.69
CA ASP A 35 -6.81 -25.96 3.97
C ASP A 35 -7.64 -25.82 2.67
N SER A 36 -8.10 -24.61 2.33
CA SER A 36 -9.05 -24.29 1.26
C SER A 36 -8.56 -23.10 0.40
N VAL A 37 -8.62 -23.26 -0.94
CA VAL A 37 -8.21 -22.20 -1.89
C VAL A 37 -9.11 -20.94 -1.78
N ALA A 38 -10.33 -21.11 -1.29
CA ALA A 38 -11.33 -20.05 -1.20
C ALA A 38 -10.99 -18.99 -0.14
N ASP A 39 -10.55 -19.41 1.05
CA ASP A 39 -10.24 -18.42 2.10
C ASP A 39 -8.93 -17.68 1.79
N TYR A 40 -7.99 -18.31 1.08
CA TYR A 40 -6.76 -17.65 0.61
C TYR A 40 -7.08 -16.47 -0.33
N GLN A 41 -8.01 -16.66 -1.27
CA GLN A 41 -8.45 -15.57 -2.16
C GLN A 41 -9.11 -14.43 -1.37
N SER A 42 -9.92 -14.76 -0.36
CA SER A 42 -10.59 -13.75 0.47
C SER A 42 -9.62 -12.89 1.27
N VAL A 43 -8.53 -13.49 1.77
CA VAL A 43 -7.46 -12.78 2.50
C VAL A 43 -6.71 -11.87 1.54
N ILE A 44 -6.34 -12.36 0.35
CA ILE A 44 -5.69 -11.56 -0.68
C ILE A 44 -6.55 -10.35 -1.06
N ASP A 45 -7.83 -10.57 -1.35
CA ASP A 45 -8.74 -9.50 -1.77
C ASP A 45 -8.92 -8.45 -0.66
N ALA A 46 -8.95 -8.88 0.60
CA ALA A 46 -9.00 -7.98 1.75
C ALA A 46 -7.73 -7.13 1.87
N GLU A 47 -6.55 -7.72 1.72
CA GLU A 47 -5.26 -7.01 1.77
C GLU A 47 -5.12 -5.99 0.63
N TRP A 48 -5.49 -6.38 -0.59
CA TRP A 48 -5.52 -5.46 -1.73
C TRP A 48 -6.46 -4.29 -1.49
N LYS A 49 -7.64 -4.55 -0.93
CA LYS A 49 -8.62 -3.49 -0.60
C LYS A 49 -8.07 -2.52 0.45
N ILE A 50 -7.43 -3.03 1.51
CA ILE A 50 -6.83 -2.20 2.55
C ILE A 50 -5.72 -1.32 1.97
N LEU A 51 -4.87 -1.88 1.09
CA LEU A 51 -3.82 -1.14 0.41
C LEU A 51 -4.41 -0.02 -0.46
N TYR A 52 -5.42 -0.34 -1.26
CA TYR A 52 -6.07 0.61 -2.15
C TYR A 52 -6.76 1.74 -1.38
N ASP A 53 -7.44 1.42 -0.27
CA ASP A 53 -8.07 2.41 0.60
C ASP A 53 -7.05 3.39 1.23
N LYS A 54 -5.87 2.89 1.61
CA LYS A 54 -4.77 3.74 2.10
C LYS A 54 -4.27 4.68 1.01
N LEU A 55 -4.09 4.19 -0.21
CA LEU A 55 -3.69 5.00 -1.37
C LEU A 55 -4.75 6.05 -1.73
N GLN A 56 -6.02 5.66 -1.72
CA GLN A 56 -7.14 6.56 -2.01
C GLN A 56 -7.21 7.71 -1.00
N LYS A 57 -7.00 7.45 0.30
CA LYS A 57 -6.93 8.50 1.32
C LYS A 57 -5.82 9.53 1.06
N LEU A 58 -4.68 9.10 0.52
CA LEU A 58 -3.58 10.00 0.15
C LEU A 58 -3.95 10.86 -1.07
N HIS A 59 -4.60 10.23 -2.06
CA HIS A 59 -5.13 10.93 -3.23
C HIS A 59 -6.19 11.98 -2.84
N ASP A 60 -7.15 11.60 -2.00
CA ASP A 60 -8.24 12.49 -1.54
C ASP A 60 -7.71 13.65 -0.67
N ALA A 61 -6.62 13.43 0.07
CA ALA A 61 -5.90 14.48 0.78
C ALA A 61 -5.15 15.46 -0.16
N GLY A 62 -5.12 15.17 -1.47
CA GLY A 62 -4.41 15.95 -2.48
C GLY A 62 -2.89 15.87 -2.31
N VAL A 63 -2.39 14.77 -1.76
CA VAL A 63 -0.96 14.53 -1.59
C VAL A 63 -0.37 14.16 -2.94
N HIS A 64 0.71 14.85 -3.32
CA HIS A 64 1.38 14.63 -4.60
C HIS A 64 2.64 13.76 -4.44
N VAL A 65 3.25 13.79 -3.25
CA VAL A 65 4.49 13.06 -2.96
C VAL A 65 4.34 12.35 -1.62
N VAL A 66 4.67 11.07 -1.58
CA VAL A 66 4.65 10.25 -0.38
C VAL A 66 6.07 9.80 -0.07
N LEU A 67 6.55 10.05 1.14
CA LEU A 67 7.84 9.57 1.62
C LEU A 67 7.59 8.59 2.76
N SER A 68 7.91 7.32 2.54
CA SER A 68 7.89 6.28 3.57
C SER A 68 9.27 6.17 4.21
N LYS A 69 9.30 6.03 5.55
CA LYS A 69 10.55 5.77 6.31
C LYS A 69 10.88 4.28 6.42
N LEU A 70 9.89 3.40 6.24
CA LEU A 70 10.09 1.95 6.30
C LEU A 70 10.43 1.42 4.90
N PRO A 71 11.45 0.54 4.78
CA PRO A 71 11.86 -0.06 3.51
C PRO A 71 10.80 -0.99 2.94
#